data_AF-A0A364K9M1-F1
#
_entry.id   AF-A0A364K9M1-F1
#
_cell.length_a   1.000
_cell.length_b   1.000
_cell.length_c   1.000
_cell.angle_alpha   90.00
_cell.angle_beta   90.00
_cell.angle_gamma   90.00
#
_symmetry.space_group_name_H-M   'P 1'
#
loop_
_entity.id
_entity.type
_entity.pdbx_description
1 polymer ?
#
loop_
_entity_poly.entity_id
_entity_poly.type
_entity_poly.pdbx_seq_one_letter_code
_entity_poly.pdbx_strand_id
1 'polypeptide(L)'
;MKNEVANFMEEKNYYELIGLPPDASNEEIDKAILKKIRIWQKRTNTPTLARRQEAERMIERLDEIKLILLDPEQRAKYDQKLQEIKRK
;
A
#
# COMPACT_ATOMS: atom_id res chain seq x y z
N MET A 1 8.76 1.05 -20.22
CA MET A 1 8.28 2.32 -19.63
C MET A 1 6.77 2.52 -19.69
N LYS A 2 6.04 2.24 -20.81
CA LYS A 2 4.58 2.48 -20.86
C LYS A 2 3.71 1.56 -19.96
N ASN A 3 4.19 0.34 -19.65
CA ASN A 3 3.41 -0.64 -18.87
C ASN A 3 3.45 -0.43 -17.35
N GLU A 4 4.51 0.19 -16.79
CA GLU A 4 4.60 0.42 -15.33
C GLU A 4 3.71 1.55 -14.85
N VAL A 5 3.48 2.55 -15.71
CA VAL A 5 2.64 3.71 -15.38
C VAL A 5 1.15 3.32 -15.42
N ALA A 6 0.77 2.44 -16.35
CA ALA A 6 -0.61 1.95 -16.46
C ALA A 6 -1.04 1.14 -15.23
N ASN A 7 -0.19 0.23 -14.72
CA ASN A 7 -0.48 -0.49 -13.47
C ASN A 7 -0.64 0.44 -12.26
N PHE A 8 0.12 1.54 -12.19
CA PHE A 8 0.03 2.51 -11.10
C PHE A 8 -1.23 3.40 -11.15
N MET A 9 -1.89 3.49 -12.32
CA MET A 9 -3.14 4.24 -12.50
C MET A 9 -4.39 3.36 -12.32
N GLU A 10 -4.31 2.06 -12.60
CA GLU A 10 -5.39 1.09 -12.34
C GLU A 10 -5.37 0.54 -10.90
N GLU A 11 -4.19 0.50 -10.24
CA GLU A 11 -4.07 0.15 -8.82
C GLU A 11 -4.10 1.39 -7.92
N LYS A 12 -4.79 1.28 -6.78
CA LYS A 12 -4.77 2.31 -5.72
C LYS A 12 -3.33 2.57 -5.30
N ASN A 13 -2.96 3.85 -5.20
CA ASN A 13 -1.67 4.24 -4.67
C ASN A 13 -1.56 3.86 -3.17
N TYR A 14 -0.37 3.85 -2.59
CA TYR A 14 -0.15 3.38 -1.22
C TYR A 14 -0.98 4.10 -0.17
N TYR A 15 -1.13 5.42 -0.29
CA TYR A 15 -1.95 6.24 0.60
C TYR A 15 -3.43 5.88 0.48
N GLU A 16 -3.93 5.67 -0.74
CA GLU A 16 -5.30 5.20 -0.98
C GLU A 16 -5.53 3.75 -0.50
N LEU A 17 -4.52 2.90 -0.62
CA LEU A 17 -4.59 1.51 -0.16
C LEU A 17 -4.70 1.46 1.37
N ILE A 18 -3.99 2.33 2.09
CA ILE A 18 -4.09 2.44 3.54
C ILE A 18 -5.20 3.39 4.02
N GLY A 19 -5.80 4.17 3.13
CA GLY A 19 -6.92 5.06 3.42
C GLY A 19 -6.51 6.32 4.17
N LEU A 20 -5.32 6.84 3.89
CA LEU A 20 -4.77 8.07 4.47
C LEU A 20 -4.40 9.07 3.37
N PRO A 21 -4.31 10.37 3.69
CA PRO A 21 -3.76 11.36 2.78
C PRO A 21 -2.20 11.34 2.78
N PRO A 22 -1.55 11.90 1.74
CA PRO A 22 -0.07 11.93 1.65
C PRO A 22 0.64 12.75 2.74
N ASP A 23 -0.07 13.65 3.42
CA ASP A 23 0.43 14.47 4.54
C ASP A 23 0.29 13.80 5.91
N ALA A 24 -0.24 12.57 5.97
CA ALA A 24 -0.38 11.82 7.22
C ALA A 24 0.97 11.59 7.93
N SER A 25 0.95 11.59 9.25
CA SER A 25 2.15 11.38 10.07
C SER A 25 2.63 9.92 10.00
N ASN A 26 3.88 9.68 10.36
CA ASN A 26 4.43 8.31 10.41
C ASN A 26 3.65 7.44 11.41
N GLU A 27 3.19 8.00 12.54
CA GLU A 27 2.35 7.26 13.50
C GLU A 27 0.98 6.90 12.93
N GLU A 28 0.37 7.79 12.16
CA GLU A 28 -0.92 7.52 11.50
C GLU A 28 -0.77 6.41 10.46
N ILE A 29 0.29 6.48 9.66
CA ILE A 29 0.64 5.47 8.64
C ILE A 29 0.85 4.11 9.29
N ASP A 30 1.70 4.01 10.31
CA ASP A 30 1.97 2.73 10.98
C ASP A 30 0.69 2.13 11.60
N LYS A 31 -0.12 2.96 12.28
CA LYS A 31 -1.41 2.52 12.84
C LYS A 31 -2.38 2.02 11.77
N ALA A 32 -2.50 2.71 10.64
CA ALA A 32 -3.38 2.32 9.56
C ALA A 32 -2.96 1.00 8.92
N ILE A 33 -1.66 0.81 8.69
CA ILE A 33 -1.09 -0.43 8.15
C ILE A 33 -1.35 -1.59 9.12
N LEU A 34 -0.99 -1.45 10.39
CA LEU A 34 -1.21 -2.50 11.40
C LEU A 34 -2.69 -2.88 11.52
N LYS A 35 -3.59 -1.91 11.46
CA LYS A 35 -5.04 -2.17 11.46
C LYS A 35 -5.45 -3.01 10.24
N LYS A 36 -4.94 -2.70 9.05
CA LYS A 36 -5.25 -3.45 7.82
C LYS A 36 -4.64 -4.84 7.81
N ILE A 37 -3.39 -5.01 8.26
CA ILE A 37 -2.76 -6.32 8.39
C ILE A 37 -3.64 -7.23 9.27
N ARG A 38 -4.11 -6.75 10.43
CA ARG A 38 -5.01 -7.53 11.30
C ARG A 38 -6.33 -7.91 10.63
N ILE A 39 -6.87 -7.05 9.75
CA ILE A 39 -8.09 -7.35 9.00
C ILE A 39 -7.82 -8.47 7.98
N TRP A 40 -6.71 -8.41 7.25
CA TRP A 40 -6.36 -9.41 6.24
C TRP A 40 -5.87 -10.72 6.84
N GLN A 41 -5.15 -10.71 7.96
CA GLN A 41 -4.78 -11.91 8.71
C GLN A 41 -6.01 -12.74 9.13
N LYS A 42 -7.14 -12.09 9.47
CA LYS A 42 -8.37 -12.84 9.74
C LYS A 42 -8.92 -13.57 8.50
N ARG A 43 -8.61 -13.08 7.31
CA ARG A 43 -9.09 -13.63 6.03
C ARG A 43 -8.22 -14.78 5.51
N THR A 44 -7.01 -14.95 6.02
CA THR A 44 -6.15 -16.12 5.70
C THR A 44 -6.69 -17.42 6.30
N ASN A 45 -7.60 -17.35 7.27
CA ASN A 45 -8.25 -18.52 7.87
C ASN A 45 -9.57 -18.91 7.19
N THR A 46 -9.86 -18.37 6.00
CA THR A 46 -11.09 -18.71 5.27
C THR A 46 -10.98 -20.07 4.56
N PRO A 47 -12.10 -20.82 4.38
CA PRO A 47 -12.07 -22.14 3.75
C PRO A 47 -11.77 -22.10 2.24
N THR A 48 -11.91 -20.93 1.61
CA THR A 48 -11.69 -20.75 0.17
C THR A 48 -10.24 -20.40 -0.13
N LEU A 49 -9.53 -21.26 -0.86
CA LEU A 49 -8.12 -21.05 -1.23
C LEU A 49 -7.88 -19.67 -1.87
N ALA A 50 -8.73 -19.27 -2.82
CA ALA A 50 -8.58 -17.99 -3.52
C ALA A 50 -8.61 -16.78 -2.56
N ARG A 51 -9.46 -16.83 -1.52
CA ARG A 51 -9.56 -15.76 -0.50
C ARG A 51 -8.36 -15.74 0.43
N ARG A 52 -7.78 -16.90 0.74
CA ARG A 52 -6.54 -16.98 1.51
C ARG A 52 -5.37 -16.35 0.76
N GLN A 53 -5.21 -16.71 -0.51
CA GLN A 53 -4.16 -16.16 -1.36
C GLN A 53 -4.32 -14.66 -1.59
N GLU A 54 -5.56 -14.18 -1.75
CA GLU A 54 -5.84 -12.73 -1.81
C GLU A 54 -5.40 -12.04 -0.52
N ALA A 55 -5.70 -12.62 0.64
CA ALA A 55 -5.32 -12.07 1.92
C ALA A 55 -3.80 -12.06 2.14
N GLU A 56 -3.10 -13.13 1.75
CA GLU A 56 -1.64 -13.22 1.82
C GLU A 56 -0.99 -12.13 0.95
N ARG A 57 -1.40 -12.00 -0.32
CA ARG A 57 -0.91 -10.93 -1.21
C ARG A 57 -1.13 -9.54 -0.64
N MET A 58 -2.28 -9.31 0.00
CA MET A 58 -2.58 -8.02 0.61
C MET A 58 -1.74 -7.76 1.87
N ILE A 59 -1.37 -8.78 2.63
CA ILE A 59 -0.45 -8.64 3.76
C ILE A 59 0.95 -8.30 3.26
N GLU A 60 1.48 -9.04 2.28
CA GLU A 60 2.78 -8.75 1.65
C GLU A 60 2.83 -7.31 1.12
N ARG A 61 1.76 -6.88 0.45
CA ARG A 61 1.66 -5.50 -0.06
C ARG A 61 1.66 -4.45 1.06
N LEU A 62 1.03 -4.73 2.20
CA LEU A 62 1.03 -3.82 3.34
C LEU A 62 2.41 -3.75 4.02
N ASP A 63 3.16 -4.85 4.04
CA ASP A 63 4.54 -4.86 4.54
C ASP A 63 5.48 -4.06 3.61
N GLU A 64 5.33 -4.18 2.29
CA GLU A 64 6.05 -3.33 1.34
C GLU A 64 5.75 -1.84 1.54
N ILE A 65 4.47 -1.49 1.70
CA ILE A 65 4.05 -0.12 1.95
C ILE A 65 4.66 0.41 3.25
N LYS A 66 4.73 -0.42 4.29
CA LYS A 66 5.36 -0.06 5.56
C LYS A 66 6.83 0.30 5.38
N LEU A 67 7.58 -0.52 4.65
CA LEU A 67 8.99 -0.28 4.38
C LEU A 67 9.23 1.01 3.57
N ILE A 68 8.30 1.37 2.70
CA ILE A 68 8.42 2.55 1.84
C ILE A 68 7.96 3.82 2.56
N LEU A 69 6.79 3.81 3.21
CA LEU A 69 6.19 5.02 3.79
C LEU A 69 6.72 5.38 5.17
N LEU A 70 7.34 4.45 5.90
CA LEU A 70 7.98 4.75 7.19
C LEU A 70 9.47 5.05 7.07
N ASP A 71 10.08 4.81 5.91
CA ASP A 71 11.43 5.28 5.61
C ASP A 71 11.37 6.66 4.94
N PRO A 72 11.96 7.72 5.53
CA PRO A 72 11.86 9.08 4.99
C PRO A 72 12.39 9.24 3.56
N GLU A 73 13.49 8.55 3.22
CA GLU A 73 14.11 8.66 1.90
C GLU A 73 13.26 7.96 0.83
N GLN A 74 12.75 6.77 1.16
CA GLN A 74 11.90 5.98 0.27
C GLN A 74 10.53 6.64 0.09
N ARG A 75 9.96 7.21 1.16
CA ARG A 75 8.71 7.99 1.10
C ARG A 75 8.87 9.20 0.18
N ALA A 76 9.96 9.96 0.31
CA ALA A 76 10.22 11.12 -0.55
C ALA A 76 10.33 10.73 -2.04
N LYS A 77 11.06 9.63 -2.36
CA LYS A 77 11.14 9.11 -3.73
C LYS A 77 9.79 8.68 -4.27
N TYR A 78 9.00 7.99 -3.45
CA TYR A 78 7.65 7.57 -3.79
C TYR A 78 6.73 8.78 -4.05
N ASP A 79 6.77 9.79 -3.18
CA ASP A 79 5.97 11.00 -3.30
C ASP A 79 6.33 11.79 -4.56
N GLN A 80 7.62 11.90 -4.88
CA GLN A 80 8.08 12.52 -6.13
C GLN A 80 7.51 11.78 -7.35
N LYS A 81 7.65 10.44 -7.40
CA LYS A 81 7.11 9.63 -8.49
C LYS A 81 5.59 9.80 -8.62
N LEU A 82 4.88 9.84 -7.50
CA LEU A 82 3.43 10.05 -7.48
C LEU A 82 3.04 11.42 -8.04
N GLN A 83 3.81 12.48 -7.74
CA GLN A 83 3.59 13.82 -8.31
C GLN A 83 3.89 13.86 -9.81
N GLU A 84 4.96 13.22 -10.28
CA GLU A 84 5.30 13.14 -11.70
C GLU A 84 4.22 12.44 -12.52
N ILE A 85 3.61 11.38 -11.97
CA ILE A 85 2.49 10.68 -12.61
C ILE A 85 1.25 11.58 -12.69
N LYS A 86 0.91 12.31 -11.63
CA LYS A 86 -0.26 13.22 -11.61
C LYS A 86 -0.15 14.42 -12.55
N ARG A 87 1.06 14.79 -12.96
CA ARG A 87 1.33 15.92 -13.86
C ARG A 87 1.28 15.53 -15.35
N LYS A 88 1.30 14.23 -15.65
CA LYS A 88 1.20 13.69 -17.02
C LYS A 88 -0.24 13.39 -17.37
#